data_AF-A0A843Z1P0-F1
#
_entry.id   AF-A0A843Z1P0-F1
#
_cell.length_a   1.000
_cell.length_b   1.000
_cell.length_c   1.000
_cell.angle_alpha   90.00
_cell.angle_beta   90.00
_cell.angle_gamma   90.00
#
_symmetry.space_group_name_H-M   'P 1'
#
loop_
_entity.id
_entity.type
_entity.pdbx_description
1 polymer ?
#
loop_
_entity_poly.entity_id
_entity_poly.type
_entity_poly.pdbx_seq_one_letter_code
_entity_poly.pdbx_strand_id
1 'polypeptide(L)'
;MGTQKKPKAEGSFGVRWRSKSPKVHDTHANIHFTVELGEVEQNALVNYLKKSSVRLHADLALLDVYTPFYSEFARVSGSAKYSDRIHVVTHGLRHWLPDIFLGTIFGPPYIALFGKEKLLSAPVAVAEQISEDMIYIQLTDRLIDVTSEPPEMAQRRKAFKEHLGVDTFFEEGRGYDSFDQLNHGPFGNVFATPKFELKED
;
A
#
# COMPACT_ATOMS: atom_id res chain seq x y z
N MET A 1 23.39 -1.44 -32.70
CA MET A 1 21.99 -1.87 -32.54
C MET A 1 21.87 -2.56 -31.20
N GLY A 2 21.38 -1.87 -30.17
CA GLY A 2 21.11 -2.49 -28.87
C GLY A 2 19.74 -3.15 -28.88
N THR A 3 19.65 -4.44 -28.61
CA THR A 3 18.38 -5.15 -28.42
C THR A 3 17.60 -4.52 -27.27
N GLN A 4 16.49 -3.86 -27.60
CA GLN A 4 15.53 -3.31 -26.65
C GLN A 4 14.91 -4.49 -25.88
N LYS A 5 15.15 -4.60 -24.57
CA LYS A 5 14.50 -5.63 -23.74
C LYS A 5 13.00 -5.39 -23.76
N LYS A 6 12.22 -6.35 -24.28
CA LYS A 6 10.76 -6.35 -24.15
C LYS A 6 10.36 -6.98 -22.81
N PRO A 7 9.56 -6.33 -21.96
CA PRO A 7 9.37 -6.80 -20.58
C PRO A 7 8.26 -7.84 -20.40
N LYS A 8 8.24 -8.43 -19.20
CA LYS A 8 7.61 -9.70 -18.83
C LYS A 8 6.33 -9.50 -18.00
N ALA A 9 5.49 -10.53 -17.97
CA ALA A 9 4.51 -10.78 -16.91
C ALA A 9 5.10 -11.75 -15.86
N GLU A 10 4.80 -11.54 -14.57
CA GLU A 10 5.16 -12.45 -13.48
C GLU A 10 4.01 -12.51 -12.47
N GLY A 11 3.77 -13.68 -11.87
CA GLY A 11 2.76 -13.87 -10.82
C GLY A 11 3.24 -14.85 -9.75
N SER A 12 2.87 -14.59 -8.50
CA SER A 12 3.11 -15.49 -7.37
C SER A 12 1.86 -15.59 -6.50
N PHE A 13 1.67 -16.76 -5.86
CA PHE A 13 0.66 -16.95 -4.83
C PHE A 13 1.31 -17.56 -3.59
N GLY A 14 1.22 -16.85 -2.47
CA GLY A 14 1.48 -17.39 -1.15
C GLY A 14 0.17 -17.77 -0.49
N VAL A 15 0.09 -18.95 0.12
CA VAL A 15 -1.01 -19.31 1.03
C VAL A 15 -0.66 -18.90 2.45
N ARG A 16 -1.64 -18.84 3.35
CA ARG A 16 -1.43 -18.65 4.79
C ARG A 16 -0.29 -19.55 5.24
N TRP A 17 0.84 -18.95 5.61
CA TRP A 17 1.92 -19.70 6.21
C TRP A 17 1.63 -19.76 7.69
N ARG A 18 1.17 -20.92 8.14
CA ARG A 18 1.10 -21.20 9.58
C ARG A 18 2.53 -21.38 10.08
N SER A 19 2.99 -20.42 10.86
CA SER A 19 4.34 -20.48 11.39
C SER A 19 4.44 -21.69 12.32
N LYS A 20 5.42 -22.55 12.08
CA LYS A 20 5.76 -23.64 13.01
C LYS A 20 6.70 -23.19 14.13
N SER A 21 7.09 -21.92 14.11
CA SER A 21 8.04 -21.34 15.07
C SER A 21 7.28 -20.42 16.03
N PRO A 22 7.51 -20.53 17.35
CA PRO A 22 6.93 -19.59 18.31
C PRO A 22 7.51 -18.17 18.18
N LYS A 23 8.54 -17.97 17.34
CA LYS A 23 9.24 -16.68 17.18
C LYS A 23 8.64 -15.79 16.10
N VAL A 24 7.77 -16.32 15.23
CA VAL A 24 7.15 -15.58 14.13
C VAL A 24 5.69 -15.96 14.02
N HIS A 25 4.82 -14.97 13.84
CA HIS A 25 3.38 -15.19 13.68
C HIS A 25 3.07 -15.80 12.31
N ASP A 26 1.88 -16.38 12.17
CA ASP A 26 1.33 -16.73 10.87
C ASP A 26 1.45 -15.53 9.91
N THR A 27 1.90 -15.76 8.69
CA THR A 27 1.93 -14.68 7.68
C THR A 27 0.74 -14.76 6.75
N HIS A 28 0.24 -13.58 6.37
CA HIS A 28 -0.82 -13.40 5.39
C HIS A 28 -0.40 -13.88 4.00
N ALA A 29 -1.40 -14.24 3.19
CA ALA A 29 -1.23 -14.48 1.76
C ALA A 29 -0.82 -13.17 1.07
N ASN A 30 0.18 -13.24 0.19
CA ASN A 30 0.58 -12.13 -0.67
C ASN A 30 0.39 -12.56 -2.13
N ILE A 31 -0.25 -11.70 -2.91
CA ILE A 31 -0.35 -11.81 -4.37
C ILE A 31 0.30 -10.57 -4.97
N HIS A 32 1.30 -10.80 -5.81
CA HIS A 32 2.00 -9.74 -6.52
C HIS A 32 2.07 -10.10 -8.01
N PHE A 33 1.81 -9.11 -8.87
CA PHE A 33 2.00 -9.22 -10.30
C PHE A 33 2.61 -7.92 -10.85
N THR A 34 3.41 -8.05 -11.89
CA THR A 34 4.01 -6.91 -12.60
C THR A 34 3.63 -7.01 -14.06
N VAL A 35 3.19 -5.90 -14.62
CA VAL A 35 2.76 -5.76 -16.02
C VAL A 35 3.30 -4.47 -16.60
N GLU A 36 3.45 -4.45 -17.92
CA GLU A 36 3.70 -3.21 -18.65
C GLU A 36 2.40 -2.41 -18.78
N LEU A 37 2.41 -1.17 -18.28
CA LEU A 37 1.22 -0.32 -18.20
C LEU A 37 0.58 -0.05 -19.58
N GLY A 38 1.39 0.01 -20.64
CA GLY A 38 0.91 0.21 -22.01
C GLY A 38 0.36 -1.04 -22.71
N GLU A 39 0.59 -2.22 -22.14
CA GLU A 39 0.22 -3.51 -22.74
C GLU A 39 -1.02 -4.13 -22.08
N VAL A 40 -1.54 -3.50 -21.03
CA VAL A 40 -2.74 -3.97 -20.32
C VAL A 40 -3.73 -2.82 -20.18
N GLU A 41 -5.00 -3.14 -20.43
CA GLU A 41 -6.09 -2.19 -20.23
C GLU A 41 -6.19 -1.83 -18.73
N GLN A 42 -6.13 -0.54 -18.42
CA GLN A 42 -6.00 -0.07 -17.04
C GLN A 42 -7.20 -0.45 -16.17
N ASN A 43 -8.42 -0.42 -16.73
CA ASN A 43 -9.60 -0.83 -15.98
C ASN A 43 -9.57 -2.34 -15.69
N ALA A 44 -8.95 -3.17 -16.53
CA ALA A 44 -8.77 -4.59 -16.27
C ALA A 44 -7.88 -4.82 -15.04
N LEU A 45 -6.83 -4.02 -14.84
CA LEU A 45 -5.97 -4.06 -13.65
C LEU A 45 -6.74 -3.67 -12.39
N VAL A 46 -7.48 -2.55 -12.45
CA VAL A 46 -8.33 -2.07 -11.35
C VAL A 46 -9.40 -3.11 -11.01
N ASN A 47 -10.09 -3.65 -12.01
CA ASN A 47 -11.12 -4.66 -11.84
C ASN A 47 -10.57 -5.97 -11.28
N TYR A 48 -9.38 -6.38 -11.71
CA TYR A 48 -8.70 -7.54 -11.16
C TYR A 48 -8.38 -7.33 -9.68
N LEU A 49 -7.82 -6.17 -9.32
CA LEU A 49 -7.52 -5.82 -7.93
C LEU A 49 -8.80 -5.86 -7.07
N LYS A 50 -9.86 -5.16 -7.49
CA LYS A 50 -11.15 -5.12 -6.80
C LYS A 50 -11.74 -6.53 -6.58
N LYS A 51 -11.88 -7.32 -7.65
CA LYS A 51 -12.47 -8.66 -7.59
C LYS A 51 -11.65 -9.62 -6.74
N SER A 52 -10.32 -9.55 -6.85
CA SER A 52 -9.42 -10.42 -6.09
C SER A 52 -9.46 -10.08 -4.60
N SER A 53 -9.45 -8.79 -4.25
CA SER A 53 -9.53 -8.33 -2.87
C SER A 53 -10.81 -8.78 -2.18
N VAL A 54 -11.98 -8.61 -2.83
CA VAL A 54 -13.26 -9.08 -2.28
C VAL A 54 -13.25 -10.59 -2.09
N ARG A 55 -12.77 -11.35 -3.08
CA ARG A 55 -12.76 -12.82 -3.02
C ARG A 55 -11.80 -13.38 -1.97
N LEU A 56 -10.74 -12.66 -1.66
CA LEU A 56 -9.67 -13.09 -0.76
C LEU A 56 -9.74 -12.43 0.62
N HIS A 57 -10.75 -11.59 0.86
CA HIS A 57 -10.89 -10.83 2.10
C HIS A 57 -9.62 -10.02 2.43
N ALA A 58 -9.09 -9.30 1.44
CA ALA A 58 -7.84 -8.57 1.61
C ALA A 58 -7.97 -7.44 2.63
N ASP A 59 -7.08 -7.42 3.63
CA ASP A 59 -6.99 -6.30 4.59
C ASP A 59 -6.46 -5.03 3.91
N LEU A 60 -5.52 -5.19 2.97
CA LEU A 60 -4.93 -4.13 2.18
C LEU A 60 -4.55 -4.70 0.81
N ALA A 61 -4.86 -3.96 -0.26
CA ALA A 61 -4.32 -4.23 -1.58
C ALA A 61 -3.96 -2.91 -2.27
N LEU A 62 -2.98 -2.95 -3.17
CA LEU A 62 -2.45 -1.76 -3.81
C LEU A 62 -2.14 -2.01 -5.28
N LEU A 63 -2.19 -0.93 -6.04
CA LEU A 63 -1.76 -0.81 -7.42
C LEU A 63 -0.99 0.51 -7.52
N ASP A 64 0.23 0.45 -8.05
CA ASP A 64 1.02 1.65 -8.30
C ASP A 64 1.87 1.48 -9.56
N VAL A 65 2.39 2.60 -10.04
CA VAL A 65 3.32 2.69 -11.16
C VAL A 65 4.61 3.27 -10.62
N TYR A 66 5.67 2.47 -10.66
CA TYR A 66 6.98 2.93 -10.20
C TYR A 66 7.55 3.96 -11.17
N THR A 67 7.67 5.21 -10.74
CA THR A 67 8.24 6.30 -11.54
C THR A 67 9.57 6.77 -10.94
N PRO A 68 10.49 7.32 -11.76
CA PRO A 68 11.73 7.93 -11.26
C PRO A 68 11.50 9.09 -10.28
N PHE A 69 10.35 9.77 -10.36
CA PHE A 69 10.01 10.84 -9.42
C PHE A 69 9.58 10.31 -8.05
N TYR A 70 9.01 9.10 -8.00
CA TYR A 70 8.57 8.45 -6.77
C TYR A 70 9.67 7.61 -6.11
N SER A 71 10.68 7.20 -6.86
CA SER A 71 11.68 6.21 -6.42
C SER A 71 12.39 6.58 -5.12
N GLU A 72 12.74 7.85 -4.92
CA GLU A 72 13.45 8.27 -3.72
C GLU A 72 12.55 8.22 -2.48
N PHE A 73 11.33 8.74 -2.57
CA PHE A 73 10.35 8.61 -1.48
C PHE A 73 10.03 7.14 -1.19
N ALA A 74 9.89 6.31 -2.23
CA ALA A 74 9.62 4.89 -2.07
C ALA A 74 10.76 4.17 -1.33
N ARG A 75 12.02 4.57 -1.57
CA ARG A 75 13.19 4.05 -0.87
C ARG A 75 13.20 4.45 0.60
N VAL A 76 12.94 5.72 0.90
CA VAL A 76 12.95 6.29 2.25
C VAL A 76 11.78 5.78 3.10
N SER A 77 10.58 5.66 2.53
CA SER A 77 9.39 5.10 3.20
C SER A 77 9.47 3.58 3.41
N GLY A 78 10.48 2.93 2.82
CA GLY A 78 10.66 1.47 2.87
C GLY A 78 9.78 0.70 1.87
N SER A 79 8.93 1.37 1.10
CA SER A 79 8.05 0.73 0.12
C SER A 79 8.80 0.17 -1.09
N ALA A 80 10.02 0.63 -1.40
CA ALA A 80 10.84 0.12 -2.50
C ALA A 80 12.34 0.10 -2.14
N LYS A 81 12.68 -0.37 -0.93
CA LYS A 81 14.02 -0.25 -0.34
C LYS A 81 15.14 -0.96 -1.12
N TYR A 82 14.84 -2.09 -1.76
CA TYR A 82 15.83 -2.99 -2.37
C TYR A 82 15.65 -3.19 -3.89
N SER A 83 14.59 -2.65 -4.48
CA SER A 83 14.23 -2.85 -5.89
C SER A 83 13.27 -1.76 -6.36
N ASP A 84 13.02 -1.72 -7.67
CA ASP A 84 11.94 -0.96 -8.33
C ASP A 84 10.53 -1.55 -8.11
N ARG A 85 10.44 -2.64 -7.35
CA ARG A 85 9.17 -3.24 -6.93
C ARG A 85 8.69 -2.63 -5.62
N ILE A 86 7.39 -2.36 -5.56
CA ILE A 86 6.75 -1.94 -4.31
C ILE A 86 6.52 -3.16 -3.43
N HIS A 87 7.01 -3.08 -2.19
CA HIS A 87 6.85 -4.07 -1.15
C HIS A 87 6.22 -3.41 0.06
N VAL A 88 5.05 -3.91 0.45
CA VAL A 88 4.45 -3.61 1.74
C VAL A 88 4.54 -4.87 2.59
N VAL A 89 5.19 -4.72 3.74
CA VAL A 89 5.60 -5.83 4.60
C VAL A 89 5.04 -5.62 6.00
N THR A 90 4.57 -6.70 6.62
CA THR A 90 3.91 -6.65 7.92
C THR A 90 4.75 -5.97 9.00
N HIS A 91 6.08 -6.10 8.95
CA HIS A 91 6.95 -5.41 9.90
C HIS A 91 6.87 -3.89 9.79
N GLY A 92 6.73 -3.34 8.58
CA GLY A 92 6.55 -1.89 8.37
C GLY A 92 5.16 -1.43 8.77
N LEU A 93 4.14 -2.21 8.38
CA LEU A 93 2.73 -1.91 8.68
C LEU A 93 2.38 -1.87 10.18
N ARG A 94 3.21 -2.47 11.04
CA ARG A 94 3.06 -2.35 12.50
C ARG A 94 3.28 -0.94 13.02
N HIS A 95 3.93 -0.08 12.23
CA HIS A 95 4.28 1.27 12.61
C HIS A 95 3.44 2.29 11.85
N TRP A 96 3.37 2.16 10.52
CA TRP A 96 2.66 3.08 9.64
C TRP A 96 2.43 2.45 8.26
N LEU A 97 1.51 3.05 7.50
CA LEU A 97 1.46 2.85 6.05
C LEU A 97 2.62 3.59 5.39
N PRO A 98 3.41 2.97 4.50
CA PRO A 98 4.51 3.66 3.81
C PRO A 98 4.05 4.88 3.02
N ASP A 99 2.86 4.80 2.41
CA ASP A 99 2.22 5.90 1.69
C ASP A 99 0.77 5.52 1.32
N ILE A 100 0.10 6.37 0.54
CA ILE A 100 -1.09 6.00 -0.24
C ILE A 100 -0.72 5.76 -1.71
N PHE A 101 -1.01 4.56 -2.24
CA PHE A 101 -0.69 4.16 -3.62
C PHE A 101 -1.76 4.63 -4.62
N LEU A 102 -1.45 4.62 -5.93
CA LEU A 102 -2.36 5.09 -6.98
C LEU A 102 -3.76 4.50 -6.88
N GLY A 103 -3.84 3.18 -6.72
CA GLY A 103 -5.05 2.45 -6.37
C GLY A 103 -4.83 1.74 -5.04
N THR A 104 -5.71 1.92 -4.07
CA THR A 104 -5.60 1.27 -2.75
C THR A 104 -6.96 0.73 -2.33
N ILE A 105 -7.01 -0.51 -1.86
CA ILE A 105 -8.19 -1.11 -1.23
C ILE A 105 -7.94 -1.21 0.26
N PHE A 106 -8.84 -0.61 1.03
CA PHE A 106 -8.89 -0.73 2.48
C PHE A 106 -9.94 -1.76 2.88
N GLY A 107 -9.49 -2.84 3.51
CA GLY A 107 -10.34 -3.85 4.12
C GLY A 107 -10.72 -3.54 5.57
N PRO A 108 -11.35 -4.49 6.28
CA PRO A 108 -11.97 -4.25 7.58
C PRO A 108 -11.06 -3.59 8.62
N PRO A 109 -9.78 -3.98 8.81
CA PRO A 109 -8.93 -3.35 9.82
C PRO A 109 -8.69 -1.86 9.54
N TYR A 110 -8.54 -1.48 8.27
CA TYR A 110 -8.28 -0.09 7.89
C TYR A 110 -9.55 0.75 7.85
N ILE A 111 -10.70 0.15 7.52
CA ILE A 111 -11.99 0.83 7.68
C ILE A 111 -12.27 1.10 9.17
N ALA A 112 -11.96 0.15 10.06
CA ALA A 112 -12.08 0.36 11.50
C ALA A 112 -11.12 1.45 11.99
N LEU A 113 -9.90 1.53 11.44
CA LEU A 113 -8.90 2.53 11.78
C LEU A 113 -9.29 3.94 11.33
N PHE A 114 -9.71 4.11 10.07
CA PHE A 114 -9.94 5.43 9.47
C PHE A 114 -11.40 5.90 9.52
N GLY A 115 -12.34 4.97 9.59
CA GLY A 115 -13.76 5.22 9.40
C GLY A 115 -14.18 5.20 7.94
N LYS A 116 -15.29 4.51 7.66
CA LYS A 116 -15.86 4.35 6.31
C LYS A 116 -16.19 5.68 5.62
N GLU A 117 -16.89 6.57 6.30
CA GLU A 117 -17.29 7.87 5.74
C GLU A 117 -16.08 8.75 5.41
N LYS A 118 -15.03 8.66 6.23
CA LYS A 118 -13.79 9.40 6.04
C LYS A 118 -13.05 8.94 4.78
N LEU A 119 -12.99 7.63 4.56
CA LEU A 119 -12.43 7.05 3.34
C LEU A 119 -13.25 7.42 2.10
N LEU A 120 -14.58 7.35 2.15
CA LEU A 120 -15.45 7.69 1.01
C LEU A 120 -15.47 9.19 0.66
N SER A 121 -15.13 10.06 1.61
CA SER A 121 -15.06 11.52 1.42
C SER A 121 -13.65 12.04 1.14
N ALA A 122 -12.68 11.14 0.95
CA ALA A 122 -11.29 11.53 0.74
C ALA A 122 -11.10 12.35 -0.55
N PRO A 123 -10.13 13.29 -0.59
CA PRO A 123 -9.88 14.16 -1.75
C PRO A 123 -9.12 13.39 -2.85
N VAL A 124 -9.84 12.55 -3.58
CA VAL A 124 -9.29 11.64 -4.60
C VAL A 124 -10.20 11.59 -5.84
N ALA A 125 -9.68 11.10 -6.95
CA ALA A 125 -10.47 10.97 -8.17
C ALA A 125 -11.61 9.93 -8.03
N VAL A 126 -11.33 8.82 -7.34
CA VAL A 126 -12.34 7.77 -7.07
C VAL A 126 -12.27 7.36 -5.61
N ALA A 127 -13.42 7.40 -4.93
CA ALA A 127 -13.64 6.74 -3.64
C ALA A 127 -14.94 5.94 -3.73
N GLU A 128 -14.84 4.62 -3.64
CA GLU A 128 -15.95 3.71 -3.96
C GLU A 128 -16.00 2.56 -2.96
N GLN A 129 -17.20 2.25 -2.47
CA GLN A 129 -17.44 1.02 -1.71
C GLN A 129 -17.58 -0.17 -2.67
N ILE A 130 -16.73 -1.18 -2.54
CA ILE A 130 -16.69 -2.35 -3.45
C ILE A 130 -17.26 -3.64 -2.84
N SER A 131 -17.40 -3.69 -1.51
CA SER A 131 -18.14 -4.71 -0.74
C SER A 131 -18.73 -4.06 0.52
N GLU A 132 -19.41 -4.82 1.38
CA GLU A 132 -19.90 -4.33 2.67
C GLU A 132 -18.79 -3.68 3.52
N ASP A 133 -17.58 -4.22 3.43
CA ASP A 133 -16.43 -3.99 4.31
C ASP A 133 -15.12 -3.65 3.57
N MET A 134 -15.21 -3.20 2.32
CA MET A 134 -14.06 -2.74 1.53
C MET A 134 -14.32 -1.46 0.75
N ILE A 135 -13.32 -0.59 0.75
CA ILE A 135 -13.34 0.69 0.02
C ILE A 135 -12.14 0.74 -0.91
N TYR A 136 -12.40 1.06 -2.18
CA TYR A 136 -11.39 1.37 -3.18
C TYR A 136 -11.17 2.88 -3.27
N ILE A 137 -9.91 3.28 -3.32
CA ILE A 137 -9.44 4.65 -3.52
C ILE A 137 -8.56 4.68 -4.77
N GLN A 138 -8.75 5.68 -5.63
CA GLN A 138 -7.86 5.99 -6.75
C GLN A 138 -7.48 7.47 -6.76
N LEU A 139 -6.18 7.77 -6.77
CA LEU A 139 -5.68 9.15 -6.67
C LEU A 139 -5.91 9.98 -7.95
N THR A 140 -5.91 9.34 -9.12
CA THR A 140 -6.03 9.97 -10.44
C THR A 140 -7.18 9.36 -11.23
N ASP A 141 -7.64 10.02 -12.30
CA ASP A 141 -8.67 9.45 -13.18
C ASP A 141 -8.16 8.21 -13.93
N ARG A 142 -6.90 8.23 -14.36
CA ARG A 142 -6.23 7.11 -15.03
C ARG A 142 -4.89 6.81 -14.38
N LEU A 143 -4.49 5.54 -14.36
CA LEU A 143 -3.21 5.12 -13.78
C LEU A 143 -2.00 5.74 -14.50
N ILE A 144 -2.13 5.99 -15.81
CA ILE A 144 -1.05 6.56 -16.63
C ILE A 144 -0.73 8.03 -16.30
N ASP A 145 -1.66 8.78 -15.70
CA ASP A 145 -1.52 10.23 -15.46
C ASP A 145 -0.35 10.53 -14.50
N VAL A 146 0.02 9.56 -13.65
CA VAL A 146 1.20 9.60 -12.76
C VAL A 146 2.52 9.85 -13.51
N THR A 147 2.60 9.48 -14.80
CA THR A 147 3.82 9.60 -15.60
C THR A 147 4.05 11.01 -16.14
N SER A 148 3.01 11.84 -16.17
CA SER A 148 3.04 13.20 -16.72
C SER A 148 2.88 14.31 -15.67
N GLU A 149 2.43 13.99 -14.45
CA GLU A 149 2.05 15.00 -13.43
C GLU A 149 2.70 14.79 -12.03
N PRO A 150 4.04 14.77 -11.88
CA PRO A 150 4.66 14.44 -10.59
C PRO A 150 4.30 15.39 -9.42
N PRO A 151 4.30 16.73 -9.58
CA PRO A 151 3.95 17.63 -8.49
C PRO A 151 2.50 17.49 -8.03
N GLU A 152 1.58 17.27 -8.97
CA GLU A 152 0.16 17.10 -8.67
C GLU A 152 -0.10 15.80 -7.92
N MET A 153 0.62 14.73 -8.29
CA MET A 153 0.59 13.47 -7.56
C MET A 153 1.07 13.61 -6.11
N ALA A 154 2.16 14.35 -5.87
CA ALA A 154 2.63 14.61 -4.52
C ALA A 154 1.59 15.39 -3.69
N GLN A 155 0.92 16.37 -4.31
CA GLN A 155 -0.15 17.14 -3.66
C GLN A 155 -1.38 16.27 -3.33
N ARG A 156 -1.84 15.42 -4.26
CA ARG A 156 -2.95 14.48 -4.02
C ARG A 156 -2.63 13.52 -2.86
N ARG A 157 -1.43 12.94 -2.83
CA ARG A 157 -0.97 12.08 -1.72
C ARG A 157 -0.93 12.83 -0.41
N LYS A 158 -0.42 14.06 -0.40
CA LYS A 158 -0.39 14.91 0.80
C LYS A 158 -1.81 15.21 1.30
N ALA A 159 -2.70 15.67 0.44
CA ALA A 159 -4.08 16.01 0.80
C ALA A 159 -4.84 14.79 1.36
N PHE A 160 -4.64 13.61 0.78
CA PHE A 160 -5.22 12.36 1.29
C PHE A 160 -4.73 12.03 2.71
N LYS A 161 -3.41 12.12 2.93
CA LYS A 161 -2.81 11.84 4.26
C LYS A 161 -3.26 12.83 5.31
N GLU A 162 -3.35 14.12 4.96
CA GLU A 162 -3.89 15.17 5.83
C GLU A 162 -5.36 14.91 6.17
N HIS A 163 -6.17 14.49 5.19
CA HIS A 163 -7.57 14.14 5.41
C HIS A 163 -7.71 12.99 6.41
N LEU A 164 -6.98 11.88 6.22
CA LEU A 164 -7.10 10.69 7.08
C LEU A 164 -6.42 10.82 8.45
N GLY A 165 -5.45 11.71 8.60
CA GLY A 165 -4.66 11.85 9.81
C GLY A 165 -3.24 11.35 9.58
N VAL A 166 -2.31 12.29 9.54
CA VAL A 166 -0.93 12.10 9.06
C VAL A 166 -0.12 11.11 9.89
N ASP A 167 -0.51 10.86 11.14
CA ASP A 167 0.16 9.93 12.06
C ASP A 167 0.05 8.45 11.66
N THR A 168 -0.81 8.13 10.69
CA THR A 168 -0.95 6.75 10.19
C THR A 168 0.02 6.42 9.06
N PHE A 169 0.65 7.45 8.48
CA PHE A 169 1.52 7.32 7.32
C PHE A 169 2.97 7.63 7.68
N PHE A 170 3.90 7.08 6.90
CA PHE A 170 5.30 7.45 6.99
C PHE A 170 5.47 8.95 6.72
N GLU A 171 6.23 9.60 7.58
CA GLU A 171 6.78 10.93 7.34
C GLU A 171 8.28 10.92 7.58
N GLU A 172 9.00 11.53 6.63
CA GLU A 172 10.43 11.72 6.72
C GLU A 172 10.77 12.55 7.97
N GLY A 173 11.76 12.08 8.75
CA GLY A 173 12.13 12.68 10.03
C GLY A 173 11.26 12.30 11.22
N ARG A 174 10.10 11.63 11.01
CA ARG A 174 9.30 11.03 12.10
C ARG A 174 9.41 9.49 12.15
N GLY A 175 9.84 8.85 11.08
CA GLY A 175 10.06 7.41 11.03
C GLY A 175 11.32 6.96 11.81
N TYR A 176 11.25 5.78 12.43
CA TYR A 176 12.38 5.10 13.06
C TYR A 176 13.27 4.39 12.03
N ASP A 177 14.58 4.30 12.30
CA ASP A 177 15.49 3.52 11.46
C ASP A 177 15.20 2.02 11.60
N SER A 178 14.75 1.41 10.50
CA SER A 178 14.46 -0.02 10.39
C SER A 178 15.64 -0.95 10.76
N PHE A 179 16.89 -0.47 10.76
CA PHE A 179 18.06 -1.28 11.12
C PHE A 179 18.47 -1.19 12.59
N ASP A 180 17.97 -0.21 13.34
CA ASP A 180 18.30 -0.03 14.76
C ASP A 180 17.32 -0.73 15.73
N GLN A 181 16.36 -1.47 15.15
CA GLN A 181 15.33 -2.25 15.87
C GLN A 181 15.90 -3.31 16.83
N LEU A 182 17.18 -3.68 16.68
CA LEU A 182 17.85 -4.63 17.56
C LEU A 182 18.44 -3.97 18.82
N ASN A 183 18.73 -2.66 18.82
CA ASN A 183 19.37 -1.97 19.95
C ASN A 183 18.43 -1.01 20.68
N HIS A 184 17.39 -0.53 20.00
CA HIS A 184 16.40 0.35 20.58
C HIS A 184 15.07 -0.38 20.54
N GLY A 185 14.61 -0.83 21.71
CA GLY A 185 13.27 -1.39 21.88
C GLY A 185 12.18 -0.43 21.36
N PRO A 186 10.87 -0.74 21.50
CA PRO A 186 9.82 0.16 21.06
C PRO A 186 9.91 1.49 21.83
N PHE A 187 10.56 2.50 21.26
CA PHE A 187 10.80 3.80 21.88
C PHE A 187 10.09 4.89 21.06
N GLY A 188 9.12 5.53 21.68
CA GLY A 188 8.54 6.78 21.20
C GLY A 188 7.11 6.99 21.67
N ASN A 189 6.90 8.00 22.51
CA ASN A 189 5.57 8.54 22.88
C ASN A 189 4.99 9.44 21.76
N VAL A 190 5.52 9.34 20.54
CA VAL A 190 5.26 10.30 19.44
C VAL A 190 4.05 9.88 18.62
N PHE A 191 3.77 8.58 18.52
CA PHE A 191 2.60 8.06 17.85
C PHE A 191 1.66 7.41 18.85
N ALA A 192 0.37 7.74 18.77
CA ALA A 192 -0.68 6.97 19.42
C ALA A 192 -0.72 5.58 18.77
N THR A 193 0.15 4.68 19.23
CA THR A 193 0.19 3.29 18.73
C THR A 193 -1.10 2.61 19.17
N PRO A 194 -2.03 2.27 18.25
CA PRO A 194 -3.26 1.62 18.63
C PRO A 194 -2.94 0.26 19.25
N LYS A 195 -3.62 -0.10 20.33
CA LYS A 195 -3.57 -1.48 20.82
C LYS A 195 -4.43 -2.31 19.87
N PHE A 196 -3.80 -3.14 19.06
CA PHE A 196 -4.49 -4.11 18.21
C PHE A 196 -4.73 -5.39 19.01
N GLU A 197 -5.99 -5.77 19.17
CA GLU A 197 -6.37 -7.10 19.65
C GLU A 197 -6.63 -8.00 18.45
N LEU A 198 -5.98 -9.16 18.42
CA LEU A 198 -6.33 -10.22 17.47
C LEU A 198 -7.75 -10.67 17.80
N LYS A 199 -8.68 -10.45 16.88
CA LYS A 199 -10.00 -11.08 16.97
C LYS A 199 -9.82 -12.57 16.67
N GLU A 200 -10.21 -13.42 17.60
CA GLU A 200 -10.35 -14.85 17.33
C GLU A 200 -11.57 -15.06 16.42
N ASP A 201 -11.41 -15.91 15.40
CA ASP A 201 -12.46 -16.32 14.47
C ASP A 201 -13.54 -17.17 15.18
#